data_AF-A0A812VZT1-F1
#
_entry.id   AF-A0A812VZT1-F1
#
_cell.length_a   1.000
_cell.length_b   1.000
_cell.length_c   1.000
_cell.angle_alpha   90.00
_cell.angle_beta   90.00
_cell.angle_gamma   90.00
#
_symmetry.space_group_name_H-M   'P 1'
#
loop_
_entity.id
_entity.type
_entity.pdbx_description
1 polymer ?
#
loop_
_entity_poly.entity_id
_entity_poly.type
_entity_poly.pdbx_seq_one_letter_code
_entity_poly.pdbx_strand_id
1 'polypeptide(L)'
;MSEVYKERQKFGRFYYRFPNGEAGTDVFDRVSDFWSSLLRSMDANPVENLVLVSHGLLMRIFCMVYFHWTVEEFEQVWNPSNCEVWALEKGQGSYNLAGRWRPSPTGGSFREIRFGAKRNQPLW
;
A
#
# COMPACT_ATOMS: atom_id res chain seq x y z
N MET A 1 -24.89 3.18 -4.44
CA MET A 1 -23.59 3.88 -4.62
C MET A 1 -23.86 5.24 -5.25
N SER A 2 -23.30 6.32 -4.69
CA SER A 2 -23.44 7.66 -5.29
C SER A 2 -22.79 7.71 -6.69
N GLU A 3 -23.21 8.67 -7.51
CA GLU A 3 -22.74 8.81 -8.89
C GLU A 3 -21.22 8.94 -8.98
N VAL A 4 -20.64 9.71 -8.06
CA VAL A 4 -19.20 9.89 -7.86
C VAL A 4 -18.44 8.55 -7.75
N TYR A 5 -18.99 7.56 -7.03
CA TYR A 5 -18.33 6.25 -6.92
C TYR A 5 -18.40 5.44 -8.22
N LYS A 6 -19.45 5.61 -9.03
CA LYS A 6 -19.54 4.97 -10.35
C LYS A 6 -18.55 5.58 -11.34
N GLU A 7 -18.41 6.91 -11.32
CA GLU A 7 -17.42 7.61 -12.14
C GLU A 7 -16.00 7.17 -11.79
N ARG A 8 -15.68 7.10 -10.49
CA ARG A 8 -14.40 6.57 -10.02
C ARG A 8 -14.13 5.16 -10.51
N GLN A 9 -15.14 4.28 -10.53
CA GLN A 9 -14.97 2.92 -11.03
C GLN A 9 -14.64 2.88 -12.52
N LYS A 10 -15.13 3.84 -13.31
CA LYS A 10 -14.82 3.95 -14.75
C LYS A 10 -13.43 4.55 -14.99
N PHE A 11 -13.04 5.54 -14.20
CA PHE A 11 -11.81 6.31 -14.40
C PHE A 11 -10.56 5.66 -13.76
N GLY A 12 -10.76 4.84 -12.72
CA GLY A 12 -9.67 4.26 -11.94
C GLY A 12 -9.46 4.98 -10.61
N ARG A 13 -9.01 4.24 -9.60
CA ARG A 13 -8.84 4.75 -8.22
C ARG A 13 -7.66 5.70 -8.10
N PHE A 14 -6.63 5.54 -8.94
CA PHE A 14 -5.40 6.33 -8.88
C PHE A 14 -5.60 7.74 -9.43
N TYR A 15 -6.24 7.87 -10.60
CA TYR A 15 -6.39 9.17 -11.27
C TYR A 15 -7.66 9.93 -10.92
N TYR A 16 -8.69 9.26 -10.38
CA TYR A 16 -9.97 9.94 -10.11
C TYR A 16 -9.82 10.97 -8.98
N ARG A 17 -10.17 12.22 -9.29
CA ARG A 17 -10.25 13.32 -8.32
C ARG A 17 -11.68 13.50 -7.85
N PHE A 18 -11.91 13.39 -6.54
CA PHE A 18 -13.21 13.72 -5.96
C PHE A 18 -13.45 15.24 -6.01
N PRO A 19 -14.70 15.70 -6.17
CA PRO A 19 -15.03 17.12 -5.99
C PRO A 19 -14.57 17.62 -4.62
N ASN A 20 -13.76 18.69 -4.59
CA ASN A 20 -13.11 19.22 -3.38
C ASN A 20 -12.24 18.21 -2.62
N GLY A 21 -11.78 17.16 -3.29
CA GLY A 21 -10.90 16.13 -2.74
C GLY A 21 -9.64 15.94 -3.57
N GLU A 22 -8.85 14.97 -3.12
CA GLU A 22 -7.59 14.61 -3.74
C GLU A 22 -7.75 13.44 -4.71
N ALA A 23 -6.87 13.40 -5.70
CA ALA A 23 -6.62 12.22 -6.50
C ALA A 23 -5.53 11.34 -5.85
N GLY A 24 -5.44 10.08 -6.25
CA GLY A 24 -4.34 9.20 -5.83
C GLY A 24 -2.96 9.73 -6.24
N THR A 25 -2.87 10.48 -7.35
CA THR A 25 -1.65 11.17 -7.77
C THR A 25 -1.15 12.18 -6.75
N ASP A 26 -2.04 12.97 -6.14
CA ASP A 26 -1.65 13.96 -5.13
C ASP A 26 -1.08 13.28 -3.87
N VAL A 27 -1.63 12.11 -3.53
CA VAL A 27 -1.16 11.29 -2.41
C VAL A 27 0.18 10.63 -2.76
N PHE A 28 0.37 10.22 -4.01
CA PHE A 28 1.63 9.63 -4.50
C PHE A 28 2.80 10.59 -4.31
N ASP A 29 2.65 11.86 -4.68
CA ASP A 29 3.70 12.87 -4.54
C ASP A 29 4.13 13.02 -3.08
N ARG A 30 3.16 13.18 -2.17
CA ARG A 30 3.45 13.30 -0.74
C ARG A 30 4.06 12.05 -0.13
N VAL A 31 3.64 10.86 -0.57
CA VAL A 31 4.20 9.60 -0.09
C VAL A 31 5.63 9.42 -0.59
N SER A 32 5.97 9.92 -1.78
CA SER A 32 7.33 9.92 -2.32
C SER A 32 8.27 10.81 -1.49
N ASP A 33 7.80 12.00 -1.10
CA ASP A 33 8.53 12.90 -0.21
C ASP A 33 8.70 12.30 1.20
N PHE A 34 7.63 11.69 1.71
CA PHE A 34 7.66 10.99 2.99
C PHE A 34 8.66 9.82 2.97
N TRP A 35 8.63 8.99 1.93
CA TRP A 35 9.54 7.84 1.79
C TRP A 35 11.00 8.28 1.79
N SER A 36 11.33 9.33 1.04
CA SER A 36 12.68 9.89 1.00
C SER A 36 13.16 10.35 2.38
N SER A 37 12.26 10.94 3.17
CA SER A 37 12.56 11.40 4.53
C SER A 37 12.65 10.25 5.53
N LEU A 38 11.79 9.25 5.40
CA LEU A 38 11.80 8.04 6.22
C LEU A 38 13.11 7.27 6.05
N LEU A 39 13.58 7.09 4.81
CA LEU A 39 14.83 6.38 4.52
C LEU A 39 16.02 7.05 5.23
N ARG A 40 16.15 8.38 5.13
CA ARG A 40 17.21 9.12 5.85
C ARG A 40 17.09 8.97 7.37
N SER A 41 15.87 8.95 7.90
CA SER A 41 15.65 8.74 9.33
C SER A 41 16.05 7.33 9.78
N MET A 42 15.81 6.31 8.95
CA MET A 42 16.20 4.93 9.22
C MET A 42 17.71 4.74 9.17
N ASP A 43 18.40 5.44 8.26
CA ASP A 43 19.86 5.43 8.17
C ASP A 43 20.50 6.14 9.38
N ALA A 44 19.92 7.28 9.80
CA ALA A 44 20.43 8.04 10.93
C ALA A 44 20.16 7.35 12.28
N ASN A 45 19.03 6.65 12.42
CA ASN A 45 18.63 5.94 13.63
C ASN A 45 18.17 4.51 13.28
N PRO A 46 19.11 3.56 13.12
CA PRO A 46 18.78 2.20 12.78
C PRO A 46 17.92 1.53 13.85
N VAL A 47 16.77 1.02 13.45
CA VAL A 47 15.88 0.22 14.29
C VAL A 47 15.68 -1.16 13.67
N GLU A 48 15.44 -2.16 14.52
CA GLU A 48 15.18 -3.52 14.05
C GLU A 48 13.86 -3.60 13.29
N ASN A 49 12.81 -2.99 13.84
CA ASN A 49 11.46 -2.98 13.29
C ASN A 49 10.87 -1.57 13.31
N LEU A 50 10.22 -1.17 12.21
CA LEU A 50 9.52 0.10 12.08
C LEU A 50 8.03 -0.16 11.82
N VAL A 51 7.16 0.50 12.59
CA VAL A 51 5.70 0.40 12.44
C VAL A 51 5.18 1.69 11.83
N LEU A 52 4.64 1.61 10.62
CA LEU A 52 3.94 2.71 9.95
C LEU A 52 2.43 2.53 10.10
N VAL A 53 1.78 3.44 10.83
CA VAL A 53 0.31 3.44 10.97
C VAL A 53 -0.30 4.41 9.97
N SER A 54 -1.21 3.93 9.12
CA SER A 54 -1.82 4.75 8.08
C SER A 54 -3.19 4.22 7.60
N HIS A 55 -3.66 4.72 6.46
CA HIS A 55 -4.92 4.34 5.81
C HIS A 55 -4.69 3.39 4.64
N GLY A 56 -5.70 2.58 4.30
CA GLY A 56 -5.58 1.53 3.30
C GLY A 56 -5.20 2.00 1.87
N LEU A 57 -5.63 3.21 1.46
CA LEU A 57 -5.19 3.79 0.19
C LEU A 57 -3.71 4.18 0.24
N LEU A 58 -3.28 4.83 1.33
CA LEU A 58 -1.89 5.25 1.51
C LEU A 58 -0.97 4.05 1.57
N MET A 59 -1.35 2.97 2.27
CA MET A 59 -0.56 1.72 2.29
C MET A 59 -0.29 1.18 0.88
N ARG A 60 -1.29 1.19 -0.01
CA ARG A 60 -1.14 0.75 -1.40
C ARG A 60 -0.24 1.69 -2.21
N ILE A 61 -0.40 2.99 -2.03
CA ILE A 61 0.44 4.01 -2.69
C ILE A 61 1.88 3.94 -2.18
N PHE A 62 2.09 3.68 -0.90
CA PHE A 62 3.43 3.46 -0.33
C PHE A 62 4.12 2.28 -1.00
N CYS A 63 3.42 1.15 -1.16
CA CYS A 63 3.95 0.03 -1.93
C CYS A 63 4.21 0.41 -3.40
N MET A 64 3.32 1.18 -4.03
CA MET A 64 3.54 1.65 -5.40
C MET A 64 4.80 2.52 -5.53
N VAL A 65 5.02 3.46 -4.60
CA VAL A 65 6.21 4.31 -4.54
C VAL A 65 7.48 3.47 -4.31
N TYR A 66 7.44 2.57 -3.35
CA TYR A 66 8.62 1.78 -2.96
C TYR A 66 9.01 0.72 -4.00
N PHE A 67 8.03 -0.03 -4.50
CA PHE A 67 8.26 -1.13 -5.46
C PHE A 67 8.23 -0.66 -6.91
N HIS A 68 8.00 0.64 -7.15
CA HIS A 68 7.82 1.20 -8.49
C HIS A 68 6.72 0.50 -9.30
N TRP A 69 5.60 0.16 -8.63
CA TRP A 69 4.46 -0.44 -9.33
C TRP A 69 3.88 0.52 -10.36
N THR A 70 3.51 -0.05 -11.50
CA THR A 70 2.67 0.58 -12.51
C THR A 70 1.29 0.89 -11.94
N VAL A 71 0.55 1.76 -12.62
CA VAL A 71 -0.84 2.07 -12.23
C VAL A 71 -1.71 0.82 -12.35
N GLU A 72 -1.46 0.00 -13.36
CA GLU A 72 -2.16 -1.27 -13.62
C GLU A 72 -1.99 -2.24 -12.44
N GLU A 73 -0.76 -2.40 -11.94
CA GLU A 73 -0.47 -3.20 -10.75
C GLU A 73 -1.17 -2.63 -9.52
N PHE A 74 -1.08 -1.31 -9.31
CA PHE A 74 -1.74 -0.63 -8.20
C PHE A 74 -3.25 -0.88 -8.19
N GLU A 75 -3.93 -0.77 -9.33
CA GLU A 75 -5.38 -0.95 -9.45
C GLU A 75 -5.83 -2.38 -9.13
N GLN A 76 -4.97 -3.37 -9.35
CA GLN A 76 -5.23 -4.76 -9.00
C GLN A 76 -5.13 -5.02 -7.49
N VAL A 77 -4.40 -4.21 -6.74
CA VAL A 77 -4.29 -4.37 -5.29
C VAL A 77 -5.56 -3.93 -4.59
N TRP A 78 -6.08 -4.76 -3.70
CA TRP A 78 -7.23 -4.38 -2.87
C TRP A 78 -6.82 -3.59 -1.64
N ASN A 79 -7.70 -2.70 -1.18
CA ASN A 79 -7.53 -2.06 0.12
C ASN A 79 -7.43 -3.12 1.23
N PRO A 80 -6.49 -2.95 2.17
CA PRO A 80 -6.43 -3.74 3.39
C PRO A 80 -7.77 -3.68 4.15
N SER A 81 -8.09 -4.74 4.89
CA SER A 81 -9.18 -4.70 5.88
C SER A 81 -8.83 -3.75 7.04
N ASN A 82 -9.82 -3.43 7.88
CA ASN A 82 -9.58 -2.63 9.08
C ASN A 82 -8.52 -3.29 9.99
N CYS A 83 -7.55 -2.49 10.46
CA CYS A 83 -6.40 -2.92 11.26
C CYS A 83 -5.57 -4.05 10.64
N GLU A 84 -5.61 -4.23 9.32
CA GLU A 84 -4.80 -5.21 8.63
C GLU A 84 -3.34 -4.76 8.56
N VAL A 85 -2.43 -5.64 8.97
CA VAL A 85 -0.98 -5.37 8.97
C VAL A 85 -0.36 -5.99 7.72
N TRP A 86 0.34 -5.16 6.94
CA TRP A 86 1.21 -5.64 5.86
C TRP A 86 2.66 -5.52 6.34
N ALA A 87 3.43 -6.58 6.14
CA ALA A 87 4.83 -6.62 6.52
C ALA A 87 5.73 -6.57 5.29
N LEU A 88 6.76 -5.74 5.41
CA LEU A 88 7.87 -5.65 4.48
C LEU A 88 9.11 -6.19 5.22
N GLU A 89 9.71 -7.25 4.71
CA GLU A 89 10.88 -7.89 5.33
C GLU A 89 12.15 -7.43 4.62
N LYS A 90 13.16 -7.05 5.42
CA LYS A 90 14.45 -6.58 4.90
C LYS A 90 15.23 -7.77 4.33
N GLY A 91 15.45 -7.75 3.02
CA GLY A 91 16.38 -8.62 2.30
C GLY A 91 17.77 -7.99 2.14
N GLN A 92 18.49 -8.40 1.10
CA GLN A 92 19.82 -7.88 0.77
C GLN A 92 19.73 -6.50 0.09
N GLY A 93 19.54 -5.45 0.90
CA GLY A 93 19.52 -4.06 0.44
C GLY A 93 18.16 -3.52 0.01
N SER A 94 17.13 -4.37 -0.03
CA SER A 94 15.75 -3.98 -0.31
C SER A 94 14.77 -4.68 0.64
N TYR A 95 13.55 -4.18 0.70
CA TYR A 95 12.45 -4.79 1.43
C TYR A 95 11.58 -5.58 0.47
N ASN A 96 11.15 -6.78 0.88
CA ASN A 96 10.21 -7.61 0.13
C ASN A 96 8.86 -7.60 0.83
N LEU A 97 7.78 -7.59 0.06
CA LEU A 97 6.43 -7.64 0.60
C LEU A 97 6.11 -9.06 1.08
N ALA A 98 6.38 -9.35 2.36
CA ALA A 98 6.15 -10.66 2.97
C ALA A 98 4.66 -11.04 3.07
N GLY A 99 3.79 -10.02 3.04
CA GLY A 99 2.35 -10.18 2.94
C GLY A 99 1.62 -9.66 4.17
N ARG A 100 0.44 -10.20 4.43
CA ARG A 100 -0.44 -9.80 5.51
C ARG A 100 -0.15 -10.59 6.77
N TRP A 101 0.31 -9.92 7.82
CA TRP A 101 0.45 -10.55 9.12
C TRP A 101 -0.92 -10.77 9.76
N ARG A 102 -1.16 -11.99 10.26
CA ARG A 102 -2.31 -12.29 11.12
C ARG A 102 -1.83 -12.86 12.45
N PRO A 103 -2.09 -12.17 13.57
CA PRO A 103 -1.80 -12.70 14.89
C PRO A 103 -2.75 -13.86 15.23
N SER A 104 -2.27 -14.82 16.00
CA SER A 104 -3.06 -15.88 16.63
C SER A 104 -2.50 -16.15 18.04
N PRO A 105 -3.26 -16.84 18.93
CA PRO A 105 -2.81 -17.10 20.29
C PRO A 105 -1.51 -17.90 20.41
N THR A 106 -1.14 -18.70 19.40
CA THR A 106 0.05 -19.55 19.39
C THR A 106 1.18 -19.02 18.49
N GLY A 107 1.10 -17.76 18.06
CA GLY A 107 2.01 -17.14 17.10
C GLY A 107 1.25 -16.45 15.97
N GLY A 108 1.93 -15.90 14.96
CA GLY A 108 1.26 -15.35 13.79
C GLY A 108 1.72 -16.00 12.50
N SER A 109 0.97 -15.75 11.44
CA SER A 109 1.31 -16.25 10.10
C SER A 109 1.11 -15.17 9.05
N PHE A 110 1.97 -15.20 8.03
CA PHE A 110 1.77 -14.41 6.83
C PHE A 110 0.71 -15.05 5.93
N ARG A 111 -0.12 -14.20 5.35
CA ARG A 111 -1.08 -14.54 4.30
C ARG A 111 -0.79 -13.67 3.08
N GLU A 112 -1.06 -14.18 1.90
CA GLU A 112 -0.89 -13.40 0.67
C GLU A 112 -1.76 -12.14 0.68
N ILE A 113 -1.23 -11.07 0.10
CA ILE A 113 -2.00 -9.88 -0.20
C ILE A 113 -2.99 -10.20 -1.32
N ARG A 114 -4.12 -9.52 -1.31
CA ARG A 114 -5.24 -9.81 -2.21
C ARG A 114 -5.12 -8.97 -3.47
N PHE A 115 -4.90 -9.63 -4.61
CA PHE A 115 -4.82 -8.98 -5.92
C PHE A 115 -5.93 -9.39 -6.87
N GLY A 116 -6.11 -8.59 -7.92
CA GLY A 116 -7.00 -8.83 -9.04
C GLY A 116 -8.49 -8.75 -8.66
N ALA A 117 -9.38 -8.86 -9.65
CA ALA A 117 -10.82 -8.72 -9.41
C ALA A 117 -11.37 -9.72 -8.37
N LYS A 118 -10.76 -10.92 -8.28
CA LYS A 118 -11.19 -12.02 -7.40
C LYS A 118 -10.44 -12.10 -6.05
N ARG A 119 -9.53 -11.16 -5.76
CA ARG A 119 -8.77 -11.08 -4.49
C ARG A 119 -7.85 -12.27 -4.21
N ASN A 120 -7.43 -13.00 -5.25
CA ASN A 120 -6.62 -14.21 -5.16
C ASN A 120 -5.72 -14.42 -6.39
N GLN A 121 -5.52 -13.38 -7.18
CA GLN A 121 -4.58 -13.42 -8.31
C GLN A 121 -3.18 -13.05 -7.80
N PRO A 122 -2.11 -13.48 -8.46
CA PRO A 122 -0.79 -12.90 -8.22
C PRO A 122 -0.73 -11.45 -8.70
N LEU A 123 0.26 -10.69 -8.22
CA LEU A 123 0.58 -9.35 -8.74
C LEU A 123 1.51 -9.46 -9.95
N TRP A 124 1.10 -10.19 -10.98
CA TRP A 124 1.79 -10.26 -12.29
C TRP A 124 0.91 -10.98 -13.31
#